data_AF-A0A7X6QDU9-F1
#
_entry.id   AF-A0A7X6QDU9-F1
#
_cell.length_a   1.000
_cell.length_b   1.000
_cell.length_c   1.000
_cell.angle_alpha   90.00
_cell.angle_beta   90.00
_cell.angle_gamma   90.00
#
_symmetry.space_group_name_H-M   'P 1'
#
loop_
_entity.id
_entity.type
_entity.pdbx_description
1 polymer ?
#
loop_
_entity_poly.entity_id
_entity_poly.type
_entity_poly.pdbx_seq_one_letter_code
_entity_poly.pdbx_strand_id
1 'polypeptide(L)'
;MKKIMILVAAVLVSSLLLVGCMKTPSFDQLVPGGLGNLIGQTDKESPSQTIEPTDIAPEKTDREDPDSGPHNSYEAYLEAKSALIDQMTVAFNQLPEAGMEATFSLFGFSVIDLMMWPAAIIWEDEATAKQMAGVFGVLDMKFERKEGKSILTCTQDGDTAAFVGERMSGADGYVFTASFGGQEKLRSEFVRTSYGFAGQYYHLEDEGKTTRFMIAIEGHDGAVGIEKDTVRPGSLTGKEASDFPLTAPEWYRIQGKRLTGITSEGKAIDTVLP
;
A
#
# COMPACT_ATOMS: atom_id res chain seq x y z
N MET A 1 -4.19 -23.68 11.39
CA MET A 1 -4.48 -22.83 12.58
C MET A 1 -3.49 -22.97 13.73
N LYS A 2 -3.40 -24.09 14.48
CA LYS A 2 -2.45 -24.20 15.62
C LYS A 2 -0.98 -23.95 15.26
N LYS A 3 -0.52 -24.42 14.10
CA LYS A 3 0.89 -24.28 13.66
C LYS A 3 1.23 -22.86 13.19
N ILE A 4 0.27 -22.16 12.58
CA ILE A 4 0.44 -20.79 12.09
C ILE A 4 0.38 -19.79 13.27
N MET A 5 -0.52 -20.01 14.24
CA MET A 5 -0.50 -19.23 15.48
C MET A 5 0.79 -19.42 16.29
N ILE A 6 1.36 -20.63 16.30
CA ILE A 6 2.66 -20.89 16.94
C ILE A 6 3.78 -20.14 16.21
N LEU A 7 3.73 -20.04 14.88
CA LEU A 7 4.77 -19.37 14.09
C LEU A 7 4.70 -17.84 14.23
N VAL A 8 3.49 -17.27 14.22
CA VAL A 8 3.25 -15.83 14.48
C VAL A 8 3.60 -15.47 15.92
N ALA A 9 3.21 -16.30 16.90
CA ALA A 9 3.61 -16.11 18.30
C ALA A 9 5.12 -16.27 18.50
N ALA A 10 5.79 -17.19 17.79
CA ALA A 10 7.23 -17.35 17.86
C ALA A 10 7.98 -16.15 17.26
N VAL A 11 7.49 -15.56 16.17
CA VAL A 11 8.06 -14.33 15.58
C VAL A 11 7.87 -13.15 16.54
N LEU A 12 6.68 -12.98 17.13
CA LEU A 12 6.40 -11.92 18.11
C LEU A 12 7.21 -12.06 19.41
N VAL A 13 7.37 -13.28 19.94
CA VAL A 13 8.21 -13.56 21.11
C VAL A 13 9.69 -13.37 20.78
N SER A 14 10.12 -13.68 19.56
CA SER A 14 11.51 -13.46 19.12
C SER A 14 11.84 -11.97 18.97
N SER A 15 10.88 -11.13 18.54
CA SER A 15 11.05 -9.68 18.51
C SER A 15 11.11 -9.02 19.89
N LEU A 16 10.49 -9.64 20.91
CA LEU A 16 10.51 -9.14 22.29
C LEU A 16 11.80 -9.50 23.04
N LEU A 17 12.55 -10.51 22.58
CA LEU A 17 13.80 -10.97 23.22
C LEU A 17 15.07 -10.29 22.68
N LEU A 18 14.96 -9.40 21.69
CA LEU A 18 16.11 -8.73 21.06
C LEU A 18 16.40 -7.31 21.57
N VAL A 19 15.69 -6.84 22.61
CA VAL A 19 16.07 -5.62 23.34
C VAL A 19 17.12 -5.96 24.42
N GLY A 20 18.29 -6.41 23.96
CA GLY A 20 19.42 -6.76 24.80
C GLY A 20 20.72 -6.66 24.01
N CYS A 21 21.46 -5.57 24.24
CA CYS A 21 22.73 -5.18 23.62
C CYS A 21 23.53 -6.30 22.92
N MET A 22 23.46 -6.37 21.59
CA MET A 22 24.47 -7.00 20.75
C MET A 22 24.54 -6.28 19.40
N LYS A 23 25.77 -6.04 18.92
CA LYS A 23 26.07 -5.41 17.63
C LYS A 23 25.20 -6.01 16.52
N THR A 24 24.55 -5.14 15.77
CA THR A 24 23.80 -5.47 14.56
C THR A 24 24.71 -6.26 13.61
N PRO A 25 24.38 -7.52 13.26
CA PRO A 25 25.09 -8.20 12.17
C PRO A 25 24.72 -7.50 10.86
N SER A 26 25.70 -7.32 9.98
CA SER A 26 25.43 -6.82 8.64
C SER A 26 24.55 -7.83 7.89
N PHE A 27 23.70 -7.29 7.02
CA PHE A 27 22.72 -8.04 6.21
C PHE A 27 23.38 -9.15 5.36
N ASP A 28 24.68 -9.06 5.10
CA ASP A 28 25.49 -10.06 4.39
C ASP A 28 25.58 -11.42 5.10
N GLN A 29 25.33 -11.48 6.41
CA GLN A 29 25.40 -12.74 7.17
C GLN A 29 24.06 -13.49 7.22
N LEU A 30 22.96 -12.87 6.79
CA LEU A 30 21.61 -13.46 6.84
C LEU A 30 21.22 -14.17 5.53
N VAL A 31 22.02 -14.06 4.47
CA VAL A 31 21.80 -14.71 3.17
C VAL A 31 23.10 -15.34 2.67
N PRO A 32 23.26 -16.68 2.69
CA PRO A 32 24.40 -17.33 2.05
C PRO A 32 24.27 -17.15 0.54
N GLY A 33 25.02 -16.20 -0.04
CA GLY A 33 25.03 -15.95 -1.48
C GLY A 33 25.11 -14.49 -1.92
N GLY A 34 24.92 -13.51 -1.04
CA GLY A 34 25.24 -12.08 -1.22
C GLY A 34 24.78 -11.40 -2.53
N LEU A 35 23.90 -10.39 -2.42
CA LEU A 35 23.46 -9.52 -3.52
C LEU A 35 24.60 -8.78 -4.27
N GLY A 36 25.84 -8.82 -3.76
CA GLY A 36 27.02 -8.22 -4.40
C GLY A 36 27.37 -8.79 -5.78
N ASN A 37 26.90 -9.98 -6.15
CA ASN A 37 27.11 -10.55 -7.49
C ASN A 37 26.12 -10.05 -8.56
N LEU A 38 25.08 -9.27 -8.19
CA LEU A 38 24.16 -8.66 -9.15
C LEU A 38 24.56 -7.24 -9.57
N ILE A 39 25.49 -6.60 -8.86
CA ILE A 39 25.93 -5.21 -9.12
C ILE A 39 27.36 -5.17 -9.72
N GLY A 40 28.04 -6.31 -9.84
CA GLY A 40 29.45 -6.41 -10.19
C GLY A 40 29.76 -6.82 -11.63
N GLN A 41 29.06 -6.32 -12.66
CA GLN A 41 29.51 -6.48 -14.06
C GLN A 41 29.16 -5.28 -14.94
N THR A 42 29.61 -4.08 -14.59
CA THR A 42 29.92 -3.07 -15.61
C THR A 42 30.97 -2.09 -15.10
N ASP A 43 32.24 -2.51 -15.09
CA ASP A 43 33.35 -1.56 -15.06
C ASP A 43 34.53 -2.13 -15.85
N LYS A 44 34.74 -1.57 -17.05
CA LYS A 44 36.04 -1.49 -17.69
C LYS A 44 36.32 -0.01 -17.93
N GLU A 45 37.35 0.50 -17.26
CA GLU A 45 38.09 1.75 -17.53
C GLU A 45 38.39 1.88 -19.05
N SER A 46 38.50 3.03 -19.72
CA SER A 46 38.95 4.41 -19.44
C SER A 46 38.79 5.22 -20.77
N PRO A 47 39.16 6.52 -20.93
CA PRO A 47 39.44 7.59 -19.96
C PRO A 47 38.70 8.94 -20.23
N SER A 48 38.65 9.72 -19.15
CA SER A 48 38.51 11.18 -18.99
C SER A 48 38.61 12.11 -20.21
N GLN A 49 37.62 13.02 -20.37
CA GLN A 49 37.84 14.37 -20.88
C GLN A 49 37.04 15.41 -20.07
N THR A 50 37.78 16.38 -19.54
CA THR A 50 37.36 17.62 -18.87
C THR A 50 36.66 18.56 -19.83
N ILE A 51 35.51 19.14 -19.47
CA ILE A 51 35.03 20.42 -20.01
C ILE A 51 34.41 21.26 -18.86
N GLU A 52 34.86 22.52 -18.78
CA GLU A 52 34.48 23.59 -17.85
C GLU A 52 33.01 24.08 -18.01
N PRO A 53 32.46 24.78 -17.00
CA PRO A 53 31.05 25.16 -16.96
C PRO A 53 30.76 26.43 -17.78
N THR A 54 29.60 26.50 -18.44
CA THR A 54 29.09 27.76 -19.00
C THR A 54 27.59 27.89 -18.73
N ASP A 55 27.24 29.01 -18.11
CA ASP A 55 25.89 29.52 -17.84
C ASP A 55 25.06 29.67 -19.12
N ILE A 56 23.84 29.11 -19.15
CA ILE A 56 22.72 29.62 -19.97
C ILE A 56 21.41 29.50 -19.18
N ALA A 57 20.68 30.62 -19.12
CA ALA A 57 19.38 30.83 -18.47
C ALA A 57 18.22 30.04 -19.13
N PRO A 58 17.04 29.90 -18.48
CA PRO A 58 16.11 28.81 -18.75
C PRO A 58 15.24 29.08 -19.98
N GLU A 59 15.32 28.18 -20.95
CA GLU A 59 14.36 28.08 -22.05
C GLU A 59 13.17 27.23 -21.60
N LYS A 60 11.95 27.75 -21.79
CA LYS A 60 10.70 27.05 -21.51
C LYS A 60 10.59 25.84 -22.43
N THR A 61 10.83 24.65 -21.89
CA THR A 61 10.41 23.40 -22.53
C THR A 61 9.02 23.05 -22.05
N ASP A 62 8.08 23.08 -22.98
CA ASP A 62 6.79 22.39 -22.89
C ASP A 62 7.04 20.98 -22.34
N ARG A 63 6.45 20.67 -21.18
CA ARG A 63 6.43 19.31 -20.65
C ARG A 63 5.53 18.47 -21.55
N GLU A 64 6.13 17.86 -22.57
CA GLU A 64 5.66 16.55 -23.01
C GLU A 64 5.82 15.60 -21.82
N ASP A 65 4.70 15.11 -21.32
CA ASP A 65 4.61 14.17 -20.20
C ASP A 65 5.28 12.85 -20.63
N PRO A 66 6.46 12.51 -20.09
CA PRO A 66 7.14 11.30 -20.50
C PRO A 66 6.48 10.14 -19.75
N ASP A 67 5.72 9.35 -20.50
CA ASP A 67 5.52 7.93 -20.24
C ASP A 67 4.82 7.61 -18.89
N SER A 68 3.53 7.92 -18.79
CA SER A 68 2.64 7.39 -17.76
C SER A 68 2.30 5.91 -18.03
N GLY A 69 3.32 5.06 -17.91
CA GLY A 69 3.12 3.62 -17.87
C GLY A 69 2.19 3.22 -16.71
N PRO A 70 1.46 2.09 -16.83
CA PRO A 70 0.50 1.57 -15.84
C PRO A 70 0.97 1.57 -14.38
N HIS A 71 2.25 1.31 -14.18
CA HIS A 71 2.91 1.20 -12.87
C HIS A 71 2.98 2.52 -12.12
N ASN A 72 3.11 3.63 -12.83
CA ASN A 72 3.41 4.93 -12.24
C ASN A 72 2.28 5.44 -11.33
N SER A 73 1.01 5.23 -11.70
CA SER A 73 -0.10 5.73 -10.88
C SER A 73 -0.39 4.89 -9.64
N TYR A 74 -0.15 3.57 -9.67
CA TYR A 74 -0.29 2.73 -8.48
C TYR A 74 0.84 2.96 -7.49
N GLU A 75 2.08 3.04 -7.95
CA GLU A 75 3.22 3.39 -7.09
C GLU A 75 3.05 4.76 -6.46
N ALA A 76 2.67 5.78 -7.24
CA ALA A 76 2.41 7.12 -6.73
C ALA A 76 1.28 7.13 -5.69
N TYR A 77 0.23 6.32 -5.88
CA TYR A 77 -0.83 6.16 -4.89
C TYR A 77 -0.30 5.50 -3.60
N LEU A 78 0.51 4.44 -3.70
CA LEU A 78 1.08 3.77 -2.54
C LEU A 78 2.01 4.69 -1.74
N GLU A 79 2.85 5.48 -2.42
CA GLU A 79 3.73 6.47 -1.79
C GLU A 79 2.91 7.54 -1.06
N ALA A 80 1.93 8.13 -1.74
CA ALA A 80 1.06 9.16 -1.15
C ALA A 80 0.26 8.61 0.05
N LYS A 81 -0.23 7.37 -0.05
CA LYS A 81 -0.93 6.70 1.04
C LYS A 81 -0.01 6.44 2.22
N SER A 82 1.20 5.92 1.98
CA SER A 82 2.17 5.67 3.05
C SER A 82 2.49 6.96 3.79
N ALA A 83 2.77 8.05 3.07
CA ALA A 83 3.05 9.35 3.65
C ALA A 83 1.90 9.85 4.54
N LEU A 84 0.65 9.72 4.08
CA LEU A 84 -0.52 10.11 4.88
C LEU A 84 -0.68 9.26 6.15
N ILE A 85 -0.56 7.93 6.04
CA ILE A 85 -0.69 7.01 7.17
C ILE A 85 0.43 7.23 8.19
N ASP A 86 1.65 7.50 7.75
CA ASP A 86 2.79 7.81 8.62
C ASP A 86 2.54 9.13 9.37
N GLN A 87 2.08 10.16 8.67
CA GLN A 87 1.75 11.45 9.26
C GLN A 87 0.61 11.33 10.28
N MET A 88 -0.43 10.55 9.98
CA MET A 88 -1.52 10.26 10.92
C MET A 88 -1.02 9.51 12.15
N THR A 89 -0.14 8.52 11.97
CA THR A 89 0.45 7.77 13.08
C THR A 89 1.27 8.67 13.99
N VAL A 90 2.10 9.57 13.42
CA VAL A 90 2.85 10.58 14.19
C VAL A 90 1.91 11.52 14.93
N ALA A 91 0.82 11.96 14.29
CA ALA A 91 -0.19 12.83 14.88
C ALA A 91 -0.92 12.15 16.06
N PHE A 92 -1.28 10.88 15.92
CA PHE A 92 -1.94 10.10 16.97
C PHE A 92 -1.05 9.85 18.17
N ASN A 93 0.26 9.71 17.99
CA ASN A 93 1.20 9.60 19.11
C ASN A 93 1.24 10.85 20.00
N GLN A 94 0.73 12.00 19.53
CA GLN A 94 0.58 13.22 20.34
C GLN A 94 -0.72 13.27 21.14
N LEU A 95 -1.66 12.36 20.86
CA LEU A 95 -2.92 12.24 21.60
C LEU A 95 -2.74 11.26 22.77
N PRO A 96 -3.43 11.47 23.90
CA PRO A 96 -3.56 10.48 24.96
C PRO A 96 -4.30 9.21 24.49
N GLU A 97 -5.13 8.59 25.33
CA GLU A 97 -5.91 7.38 25.06
C GLU A 97 -6.52 7.28 23.63
N ALA A 98 -7.04 8.38 23.06
CA ALA A 98 -7.63 8.40 21.71
C ALA A 98 -6.62 8.13 20.58
N GLY A 99 -5.33 8.40 20.79
CA GLY A 99 -4.28 8.15 19.81
C GLY A 99 -3.99 6.67 19.61
N MET A 100 -4.01 5.90 20.70
CA MET A 100 -3.80 4.46 20.65
C MET A 100 -4.95 3.76 19.90
N GLU A 101 -6.19 4.13 20.21
CA GLU A 101 -7.38 3.65 19.50
C GLU A 101 -7.29 3.94 17.99
N ALA A 102 -7.04 5.21 17.62
CA ALA A 102 -6.96 5.62 16.23
C ALA A 102 -5.82 4.91 15.46
N THR A 103 -4.68 4.67 16.12
CA THR A 103 -3.56 3.91 15.55
C THR A 103 -3.94 2.46 15.28
N PHE A 104 -4.65 1.80 16.19
CA PHE A 104 -5.15 0.44 15.96
C PHE A 104 -6.14 0.37 14.80
N SER A 105 -6.99 1.37 14.65
CA SER A 105 -7.91 1.45 13.52
C SER A 105 -7.18 1.60 12.18
N LEU A 106 -6.09 2.37 12.12
CA LEU A 106 -5.25 2.48 10.92
C LEU A 106 -4.50 1.20 10.57
N PHE A 107 -4.18 0.35 11.55
CA PHE A 107 -3.49 -0.91 11.31
C PHE A 107 -4.24 -1.82 10.31
N GLY A 108 -5.56 -1.67 10.20
CA GLY A 108 -6.37 -2.37 9.19
C GLY A 108 -5.92 -2.10 7.75
N PHE A 109 -5.47 -0.88 7.42
CA PHE A 109 -4.92 -0.56 6.09
C PHE A 109 -3.65 -1.36 5.81
N SER A 110 -2.73 -1.43 6.77
CA SER A 110 -1.48 -2.19 6.62
C SER A 110 -1.72 -3.70 6.46
N VAL A 111 -2.70 -4.25 7.18
CA VAL A 111 -3.09 -5.67 7.02
C VAL A 111 -3.64 -5.93 5.63
N ILE A 112 -4.49 -5.04 5.12
CA ILE A 112 -5.04 -5.16 3.76
C ILE A 112 -3.94 -5.03 2.70
N ASP A 113 -3.00 -4.11 2.85
CA ASP A 113 -1.88 -3.97 1.94
C ASP A 113 -1.02 -5.24 1.90
N LEU A 114 -0.78 -5.84 3.07
CA LEU A 114 -0.10 -7.13 3.16
C LEU A 114 -0.90 -8.24 2.46
N MET A 115 -2.22 -8.28 2.61
CA MET A 115 -3.07 -9.25 1.90
C MET A 115 -3.13 -9.01 0.39
N MET A 116 -2.94 -7.75 -0.04
CA MET A 116 -2.94 -7.32 -1.44
C MET A 116 -1.55 -7.23 -2.05
N TRP A 117 -0.52 -7.84 -1.43
CA TRP A 117 0.82 -7.89 -2.01
C TRP A 117 0.85 -8.35 -3.49
N PRO A 118 -0.07 -9.22 -4.00
CA PRO A 118 -0.07 -9.58 -5.41
C PRO A 118 -0.39 -8.41 -6.35
N ALA A 119 -1.12 -7.39 -5.89
CA ALA A 119 -1.39 -6.19 -6.67
C ALA A 119 -0.11 -5.42 -7.06
N ALA A 120 0.95 -5.54 -6.25
CA ALA A 120 2.25 -4.95 -6.54
C ALA A 120 3.03 -5.71 -7.62
N ILE A 121 2.77 -7.01 -7.80
CA ILE A 121 3.56 -7.84 -8.73
C ILE A 121 2.81 -8.28 -9.98
N ILE A 122 1.49 -8.08 -10.04
CA ILE A 122 0.64 -8.60 -11.13
C ILE A 122 0.96 -7.95 -12.49
N TRP A 123 1.61 -6.78 -12.47
CA TRP A 123 2.01 -6.00 -13.62
C TRP A 123 3.49 -6.19 -13.99
N GLU A 124 4.27 -6.85 -13.15
CA GLU A 124 5.66 -7.17 -13.41
C GLU A 124 5.79 -8.24 -14.49
N ASP A 125 6.99 -8.36 -15.07
CA ASP A 125 7.32 -9.52 -15.87
C ASP A 125 7.28 -10.80 -15.01
N GLU A 126 7.04 -11.95 -15.65
CA GLU A 126 6.80 -13.20 -14.93
C GLU A 126 8.00 -13.66 -14.08
N ALA A 127 9.24 -13.37 -14.50
CA ALA A 127 10.42 -13.76 -13.75
C ALA A 127 10.56 -12.94 -12.46
N THR A 128 10.43 -11.61 -12.57
CA THR A 128 10.43 -10.68 -11.44
C THR A 128 9.28 -10.99 -10.48
N ALA A 129 8.07 -11.18 -10.99
CA ALA A 129 6.91 -11.52 -10.19
C ALA A 129 7.10 -12.84 -9.41
N LYS A 130 7.67 -13.88 -10.04
CA LYS A 130 8.01 -15.15 -9.37
C LYS A 130 9.07 -14.99 -8.31
N GLN A 131 10.10 -14.17 -8.54
CA GLN A 131 11.12 -13.89 -7.53
C GLN A 131 10.51 -13.21 -6.31
N MET A 132 9.68 -12.18 -6.51
CA MET A 132 9.01 -11.46 -5.42
C MET A 132 8.02 -12.35 -4.66
N ALA A 133 7.22 -13.15 -5.37
CA ALA A 133 6.31 -14.11 -4.76
C ALA A 133 7.00 -15.21 -3.94
N GLY A 134 8.23 -15.59 -4.34
CA GLY A 134 9.06 -16.54 -3.60
C GLY A 134 9.35 -16.08 -2.16
N VAL A 135 9.43 -14.76 -1.91
CA VAL A 135 9.56 -14.19 -0.54
C VAL A 135 8.35 -14.55 0.32
N PHE A 136 7.17 -14.66 -0.29
CA PHE A 136 5.92 -15.06 0.36
C PHE A 136 5.68 -16.58 0.33
N GLY A 137 6.65 -17.38 -0.13
CA GLY A 137 6.54 -18.84 -0.21
C GLY A 137 5.61 -19.34 -1.31
N VAL A 138 5.23 -18.48 -2.26
CA VAL A 138 4.35 -18.85 -3.38
C VAL A 138 5.19 -19.22 -4.60
N LEU A 139 5.25 -20.51 -4.90
CA LEU A 139 6.09 -21.06 -5.98
C LEU A 139 5.29 -21.38 -7.25
N ASP A 140 4.04 -21.79 -7.09
CA ASP A 140 3.15 -22.14 -8.20
C ASP A 140 2.20 -20.99 -8.53
N MET A 141 2.57 -20.21 -9.54
CA MET A 141 1.78 -19.09 -10.02
C MET A 141 1.51 -19.18 -11.52
N LYS A 142 0.32 -18.73 -11.90
CA LYS A 142 -0.09 -18.56 -13.29
C LYS A 142 -0.53 -17.13 -13.51
N PHE A 143 -0.05 -16.54 -14.60
CA PHE A 143 -0.41 -15.20 -15.01
C PHE A 143 -1.23 -15.27 -16.29
N GLU A 144 -2.37 -14.61 -16.31
CA GLU A 144 -3.15 -14.36 -17.52
C GLU A 144 -3.29 -12.85 -17.68
N ARG A 145 -2.85 -12.34 -18.84
CA ARG A 145 -2.89 -10.91 -19.13
C ARG A 145 -3.71 -10.68 -20.39
N LYS A 146 -4.68 -9.78 -20.30
CA LYS A 146 -5.47 -9.25 -21.41
C LYS A 146 -5.49 -7.73 -21.29
N GLU A 147 -5.68 -7.01 -22.38
CA GLU A 147 -5.68 -5.54 -22.39
C GLU A 147 -6.48 -4.94 -21.20
N GLY A 148 -5.77 -4.21 -20.33
CA GLY A 148 -6.33 -3.57 -19.14
C GLY A 148 -6.69 -4.50 -17.97
N LYS A 149 -6.46 -5.81 -18.06
CA LYS A 149 -6.79 -6.81 -17.04
C LYS A 149 -5.69 -7.86 -16.87
N SER A 150 -5.21 -8.03 -15.65
CA SER A 150 -4.28 -9.08 -15.27
C SER A 150 -4.88 -9.98 -14.19
N ILE A 151 -4.61 -11.28 -14.29
CA ILE A 151 -5.05 -12.29 -13.34
C ILE A 151 -3.82 -13.07 -12.88
N LEU A 152 -3.60 -13.14 -11.57
CA LEU A 152 -2.65 -14.03 -10.92
C LEU A 152 -3.45 -15.12 -10.21
N THR A 153 -3.18 -16.38 -10.53
CA THR A 153 -3.73 -17.53 -9.81
C THR A 153 -2.59 -18.29 -9.14
N CYS A 154 -2.75 -18.60 -7.87
CA CYS A 154 -1.80 -19.40 -7.11
C CYS A 154 -2.51 -20.37 -6.16
N THR A 155 -1.77 -21.35 -5.66
CA THR A 155 -2.25 -22.20 -4.56
C THR A 155 -1.69 -21.68 -3.25
N GLN A 156 -2.57 -21.40 -2.30
CA GLN A 156 -2.23 -20.96 -0.95
C GLN A 156 -2.96 -21.85 0.06
N ASP A 157 -2.22 -22.47 0.97
CA ASP A 157 -2.76 -23.38 2.00
C ASP A 157 -3.63 -24.53 1.46
N GLY A 158 -3.40 -24.95 0.21
CA GLY A 158 -4.15 -26.02 -0.47
C GLY A 158 -5.38 -25.53 -1.23
N ASP A 159 -5.77 -24.27 -1.06
CA ASP A 159 -6.86 -23.63 -1.80
C ASP A 159 -6.33 -22.80 -2.97
N THR A 160 -7.18 -22.63 -3.99
CA THR A 160 -6.86 -21.72 -5.09
C THR A 160 -7.21 -20.29 -4.69
N ALA A 161 -6.20 -19.41 -4.78
CA ALA A 161 -6.36 -17.97 -4.65
C ALA A 161 -6.26 -17.33 -6.05
N ALA A 162 -7.11 -16.34 -6.30
CA ALA A 162 -7.10 -15.57 -7.54
C ALA A 162 -7.06 -14.08 -7.22
N PHE A 163 -6.11 -13.38 -7.82
CA PHE A 163 -5.93 -11.94 -7.73
C PHE A 163 -6.15 -11.35 -9.11
N VAL A 164 -7.04 -10.38 -9.20
CA VAL A 164 -7.41 -9.73 -10.46
C VAL A 164 -7.10 -8.25 -10.31
N GLY A 165 -6.32 -7.69 -11.24
CA GLY A 165 -6.10 -6.26 -11.39
C GLY A 165 -6.71 -5.77 -12.70
N GLU A 166 -7.54 -4.75 -12.64
CA GLU A 166 -8.24 -4.16 -13.78
C GLU A 166 -8.06 -2.64 -13.77
N ARG A 167 -7.73 -2.05 -14.93
CA ARG A 167 -7.76 -0.60 -15.10
C ARG A 167 -9.19 -0.09 -15.04
N MET A 168 -9.38 1.05 -14.36
CA MET A 168 -10.66 1.74 -14.38
C MET A 168 -10.91 2.36 -15.76
N SER A 169 -12.15 2.27 -16.24
CA SER A 169 -12.53 2.87 -17.52
C SER A 169 -12.72 4.37 -17.37
N GLY A 170 -12.01 5.16 -18.16
CA GLY A 170 -12.16 6.62 -18.22
C GLY A 170 -11.56 7.39 -17.04
N ALA A 171 -10.76 6.74 -16.19
CA ALA A 171 -10.04 7.37 -15.10
C ALA A 171 -8.66 6.72 -14.92
N ASP A 172 -7.69 7.47 -14.41
CA ASP A 172 -6.40 6.92 -13.99
C ASP A 172 -6.57 6.22 -12.64
N GLY A 173 -6.71 4.90 -12.66
CA GLY A 173 -6.99 4.13 -11.46
C GLY A 173 -7.11 2.64 -11.74
N TYR A 174 -7.13 1.85 -10.67
CA TYR A 174 -7.26 0.40 -10.74
C TYR A 174 -8.26 -0.12 -9.73
N VAL A 175 -8.85 -1.25 -10.10
CA VAL A 175 -9.59 -2.14 -9.23
C VAL A 175 -8.77 -3.42 -9.09
N PHE A 176 -8.53 -3.80 -7.85
CA PHE A 176 -7.95 -5.08 -7.49
C PHE A 176 -8.97 -5.91 -6.73
N THR A 177 -9.00 -7.22 -6.99
CA THR A 177 -9.89 -8.15 -6.31
C THR A 177 -9.11 -9.41 -5.95
N ALA A 178 -9.19 -9.83 -4.69
CA ALA A 178 -8.67 -11.11 -4.22
C ALA A 178 -9.82 -12.04 -3.84
N SER A 179 -9.74 -13.26 -4.36
CA SER A 179 -10.72 -14.31 -4.14
C SER A 179 -10.04 -15.57 -3.60
N PHE A 180 -10.61 -16.13 -2.55
CA PHE A 180 -10.15 -17.38 -1.92
C PHE A 180 -11.30 -18.38 -1.93
N GLY A 181 -11.06 -19.61 -2.39
CA GLY A 181 -12.12 -20.62 -2.49
C GLY A 181 -13.25 -20.21 -3.44
N GLY A 182 -12.97 -19.35 -4.43
CA GLY A 182 -13.95 -18.84 -5.39
C GLY A 182 -14.83 -17.69 -4.89
N GLN A 183 -14.64 -17.21 -3.65
CA GLN A 183 -15.38 -16.07 -3.09
C GLN A 183 -14.50 -14.81 -3.05
N GLU A 184 -15.03 -13.68 -3.51
CA GLU A 184 -14.39 -12.36 -3.30
C GLU A 184 -14.27 -12.11 -1.79
N LYS A 185 -13.03 -11.95 -1.32
CA LYS A 185 -12.74 -11.61 0.08
C LYS A 185 -12.24 -10.19 0.22
N LEU A 186 -11.58 -9.67 -0.79
CA LEU A 186 -11.00 -8.34 -0.74
C LEU A 186 -11.16 -7.66 -2.08
N ARG A 187 -11.55 -6.39 -2.02
CA ARG A 187 -11.57 -5.49 -3.16
C ARG A 187 -10.86 -4.22 -2.76
N SER A 188 -9.86 -3.82 -3.53
CA SER A 188 -9.12 -2.57 -3.36
C SER A 188 -9.30 -1.75 -4.61
N GLU A 189 -9.57 -0.46 -4.47
CA GLU A 189 -9.67 0.45 -5.59
C GLU A 189 -8.91 1.72 -5.26
N PHE A 190 -8.30 2.33 -6.26
CA PHE A 190 -7.86 3.71 -6.19
C PHE A 190 -8.06 4.40 -7.53
N VAL A 191 -8.22 5.72 -7.48
CA VAL A 191 -8.38 6.57 -8.65
C VAL A 191 -7.77 7.93 -8.39
N ARG A 192 -7.11 8.50 -9.40
CA ARG A 192 -6.66 9.89 -9.41
C ARG A 192 -7.86 10.83 -9.48
N THR A 193 -7.86 11.85 -8.63
CA THR A 193 -8.89 12.90 -8.58
C THR A 193 -8.26 14.26 -8.88
N SER A 194 -9.07 15.32 -8.89
CA SER A 194 -8.56 16.69 -9.06
C SER A 194 -7.72 17.19 -7.87
N TYR A 195 -7.84 16.56 -6.70
CA TYR A 195 -7.12 16.94 -5.49
C TYR A 195 -5.93 16.01 -5.17
N GLY A 196 -5.85 14.85 -5.81
CA GLY A 196 -4.81 13.85 -5.55
C GLY A 196 -5.34 12.45 -5.84
N PHE A 197 -5.63 11.67 -4.81
CA PHE A 197 -6.14 10.30 -4.94
C PHE A 197 -7.33 10.03 -4.03
N ALA A 198 -8.30 9.26 -4.53
CA ALA A 198 -9.30 8.58 -3.73
C ALA A 198 -9.01 7.07 -3.76
N GLY A 199 -9.14 6.41 -2.61
CA GLY A 199 -8.98 4.98 -2.48
C GLY A 199 -10.05 4.37 -1.58
N GLN A 200 -10.38 3.12 -1.83
CA GLN A 200 -11.21 2.34 -0.93
C GLN A 200 -10.83 0.88 -0.91
N TYR A 201 -11.11 0.23 0.21
CA TYR A 201 -10.98 -1.20 0.38
C TYR A 201 -12.30 -1.73 0.92
N TYR A 202 -12.70 -2.91 0.47
CA TYR A 202 -13.79 -3.68 1.04
C TYR A 202 -13.27 -5.07 1.36
N HIS A 203 -13.33 -5.44 2.63
CA HIS A 203 -12.85 -6.70 3.15
C HIS A 203 -14.02 -7.48 3.73
N LEU A 204 -14.23 -8.70 3.25
CA LEU A 204 -15.13 -9.68 3.82
C LEU A 204 -14.31 -10.62 4.71
N GLU A 205 -14.46 -10.41 6.02
CA GLU A 205 -13.79 -11.17 7.06
C GLU A 205 -14.41 -12.57 7.22
N ASP A 206 -13.77 -13.37 8.06
CA ASP A 206 -14.36 -14.61 8.55
C ASP A 206 -15.65 -14.31 9.34
N GLU A 207 -16.58 -15.27 9.35
CA GLU A 207 -17.92 -15.12 9.96
C GLU A 207 -18.87 -14.15 9.22
N GLY A 208 -18.45 -13.60 8.08
CA GLY A 208 -19.30 -12.77 7.22
C GLY A 208 -19.37 -11.29 7.61
N LYS A 209 -18.53 -10.87 8.55
CA LYS A 209 -18.33 -9.44 8.87
C LYS A 209 -17.64 -8.74 7.71
N THR A 210 -17.91 -7.45 7.58
CA THR A 210 -17.37 -6.65 6.48
C THR A 210 -16.80 -5.36 7.02
N THR A 211 -15.66 -4.97 6.48
CA THR A 211 -15.06 -3.68 6.79
C THR A 211 -14.72 -2.96 5.49
N ARG A 212 -15.10 -1.69 5.38
CA ARG A 212 -14.69 -0.79 4.31
C ARG A 212 -13.76 0.27 4.87
N PHE A 213 -12.63 0.43 4.20
CA PHE A 213 -11.68 1.49 4.47
C PHE A 213 -11.76 2.48 3.31
N MET A 214 -11.72 3.78 3.62
CA MET A 214 -11.78 4.87 2.65
C MET A 214 -10.60 5.78 2.89
N ILE A 215 -10.05 6.34 1.81
CA ILE A 215 -8.93 7.28 1.90
C ILE A 215 -9.03 8.35 0.82
N ALA A 216 -8.85 9.60 1.20
CA ALA A 216 -8.66 10.74 0.30
C ALA A 216 -7.32 11.37 0.62
N ILE A 217 -6.49 11.58 -0.40
CA ILE A 217 -5.14 12.12 -0.27
C ILE A 217 -5.04 13.40 -1.07
N GLU A 218 -4.70 14.50 -0.40
CA GLU A 218 -4.61 15.87 -0.92
C GLU A 218 -3.19 16.43 -0.69
N GLY A 219 -2.21 15.93 -1.44
CA GLY A 219 -0.81 16.25 -1.20
C GLY A 219 -0.34 15.72 0.15
N HIS A 220 -0.09 16.60 1.12
CA HIS A 220 0.27 16.26 2.50
C HIS A 220 -0.94 16.25 3.46
N ASP A 221 -2.11 16.60 2.96
CA ASP A 221 -3.36 16.56 3.71
C ASP A 221 -4.15 15.32 3.28
N GLY A 222 -5.17 14.97 4.06
CA GLY A 222 -6.04 13.88 3.67
C GLY A 222 -6.91 13.36 4.79
N ALA A 223 -7.78 12.42 4.44
CA ALA A 223 -8.69 11.80 5.37
C ALA A 223 -8.76 10.29 5.15
N VAL A 224 -9.03 9.58 6.24
CA VAL A 224 -9.36 8.16 6.24
C VAL A 224 -10.73 7.97 6.88
N GLY A 225 -11.44 6.94 6.46
CA GLY A 225 -12.75 6.56 7.00
C GLY A 225 -12.87 5.05 7.11
N ILE A 226 -13.57 4.58 8.14
CA ILE A 226 -13.72 3.16 8.45
C ILE A 226 -15.19 2.85 8.72
N GLU A 227 -15.76 1.94 7.94
CA GLU A 227 -17.12 1.44 8.07
C GLU A 227 -17.09 -0.05 8.37
N LYS A 228 -17.73 -0.48 9.46
CA LYS A 228 -17.95 -1.89 9.79
C LYS A 228 -19.37 -2.31 9.42
N ASP A 229 -19.56 -3.60 9.20
CA ASP A 229 -20.85 -4.21 8.83
C ASP A 229 -21.50 -3.54 7.61
N THR A 230 -20.65 -3.16 6.65
CA THR A 230 -21.03 -2.44 5.43
C THR A 230 -21.33 -3.39 4.27
N VAL A 231 -22.10 -2.90 3.29
CA VAL A 231 -22.29 -3.62 2.03
C VAL A 231 -21.14 -3.33 1.08
N ARG A 232 -20.92 -4.23 0.11
CA ARG A 232 -19.94 -4.01 -0.96
C ARG A 232 -20.22 -2.66 -1.65
N PRO A 233 -19.28 -1.68 -1.60
CA PRO A 233 -19.49 -0.36 -2.18
C PRO A 233 -19.51 -0.40 -3.71
N GLY A 234 -20.09 0.63 -4.32
CA GLY A 234 -19.91 0.89 -5.75
C GLY A 234 -18.47 1.30 -6.05
N SER A 235 -18.07 1.19 -7.32
CA SER A 235 -16.72 1.59 -7.73
C SER A 235 -16.50 3.09 -7.65
N LEU A 236 -15.26 3.48 -7.37
CA LEU A 236 -14.83 4.88 -7.48
C LEU A 236 -14.96 5.38 -8.92
N THR A 237 -15.12 6.68 -9.05
CA THR A 237 -15.45 7.37 -10.31
C THR A 237 -14.41 8.41 -10.72
N GLY A 238 -13.50 8.77 -9.82
CA GLY A 238 -12.56 9.89 -9.98
C GLY A 238 -13.18 11.25 -9.68
N LYS A 239 -14.45 11.28 -9.25
CA LYS A 239 -15.23 12.49 -8.92
C LYS A 239 -15.64 12.54 -7.45
N GLU A 240 -15.07 11.67 -6.63
CA GLU A 240 -15.27 11.68 -5.19
C GLU A 240 -14.89 13.06 -4.65
N ALA A 241 -15.67 13.59 -3.70
CA ALA A 241 -15.27 14.78 -2.97
C ALA A 241 -14.14 14.42 -1.99
N SER A 242 -13.26 15.36 -1.63
CA SER A 242 -12.12 15.02 -0.77
C SER A 242 -12.50 14.69 0.68
N ASP A 243 -13.72 15.03 1.08
CA ASP A 243 -14.32 14.67 2.36
C ASP A 243 -15.12 13.35 2.32
N PHE A 244 -15.11 12.60 1.20
CA PHE A 244 -15.84 11.33 1.13
C PHE A 244 -15.51 10.32 2.24
N PRO A 245 -14.28 10.25 2.82
CA PRO A 245 -14.03 9.34 3.93
C PRO A 245 -14.76 9.74 5.22
N LEU A 246 -15.16 11.01 5.36
CA LEU A 246 -15.86 11.54 6.55
C LEU A 246 -17.33 11.08 6.63
N THR A 247 -17.84 10.39 5.61
CA THR A 247 -19.16 9.76 5.68
C THR A 247 -19.18 8.53 6.58
N ALA A 248 -18.00 7.98 6.91
CA ALA A 248 -17.87 6.87 7.83
C ALA A 248 -18.26 7.27 9.27
N PRO A 249 -18.76 6.33 10.09
CA PRO A 249 -18.92 6.55 11.53
C PRO A 249 -17.61 6.84 12.26
N GLU A 250 -16.51 6.22 11.81
CA GLU A 250 -15.16 6.46 12.29
C GLU A 250 -14.33 7.09 11.16
N TRP A 251 -13.69 8.24 11.44
CA TRP A 251 -12.86 8.92 10.45
C TRP A 251 -11.81 9.81 11.10
N TYR A 252 -10.73 10.06 10.38
CA TYR A 252 -9.65 10.95 10.80
C TYR A 252 -9.17 11.77 9.62
N ARG A 253 -8.89 13.05 9.84
CA ARG A 253 -8.43 13.99 8.81
C ARG A 253 -7.31 14.84 9.33
N ILE A 254 -6.25 14.95 8.53
CA ILE A 254 -5.18 15.93 8.70
C ILE A 254 -5.36 17.01 7.65
N GLN A 255 -5.35 18.26 8.12
CA GLN A 255 -5.35 19.44 7.27
C GLN A 255 -4.32 20.44 7.79
N GLY A 256 -3.19 20.55 7.09
CA GLY A 256 -1.98 21.21 7.57
C GLY A 256 -1.54 20.66 8.92
N LYS A 257 -1.56 21.50 9.94
CA LYS A 257 -1.23 21.12 11.32
C LYS A 257 -2.44 20.68 12.15
N ARG A 258 -3.64 20.58 11.57
CA ARG A 258 -4.83 20.24 12.35
C ARG A 258 -5.21 18.79 12.14
N LEU A 259 -5.38 18.05 13.24
CA LEU A 259 -5.96 16.72 13.25
C LEU A 259 -7.40 16.83 13.76
N THR A 260 -8.35 16.35 12.97
CA THR A 260 -9.77 16.23 13.34
C THR A 260 -10.24 14.80 13.12
N GLY A 261 -11.22 14.32 13.89
CA GLY A 261 -11.71 12.96 13.70
C GLY A 261 -12.87 12.58 14.63
N ILE A 262 -13.43 11.41 14.36
CA ILE A 262 -14.37 10.69 15.22
C ILE A 262 -13.80 9.28 15.39
N THR A 263 -13.56 8.88 16.64
CA THR A 263 -13.03 7.53 16.93
C THR A 263 -14.10 6.44 16.76
N SER A 264 -13.69 5.17 16.86
CA SER A 264 -14.62 4.03 16.77
C SER A 264 -15.71 4.04 17.84
N GLU A 265 -15.44 4.67 18.99
CA GLU A 265 -16.40 4.91 20.08
C GLU A 265 -17.25 6.18 19.91
N GLY A 266 -17.07 6.93 18.81
CA GLY A 266 -17.79 8.16 18.54
C GLY A 266 -17.21 9.40 19.24
N LYS A 267 -15.98 9.32 19.78
CA LYS A 267 -15.32 10.45 20.44
C LYS A 267 -14.72 11.40 19.42
N ALA A 268 -15.01 12.69 19.57
CA ALA A 268 -14.42 13.71 18.71
C ALA A 268 -12.95 13.99 19.06
N ILE A 269 -12.13 14.12 18.02
CA ILE A 269 -10.75 14.62 18.06
C ILE A 269 -10.73 15.98 17.36
N ASP A 270 -10.12 16.97 17.99
CA ASP A 270 -9.77 18.25 17.38
C ASP A 270 -8.52 18.78 18.08
N THR A 271 -7.38 18.74 17.39
CA THR A 271 -6.10 19.18 17.94
C THR A 271 -5.23 19.85 16.89
N VAL A 272 -4.34 20.72 17.36
CA VAL A 272 -3.30 21.34 16.54
C VAL A 272 -1.97 20.66 16.87
N LEU A 273 -1.37 20.08 15.85
CA LEU A 273 -0.04 19.47 15.85
C LEU A 273 1.03 20.57 15.96
N PRO A 274 2.16 20.28 16.64
CA PRO A 274 3.24 21.26 16.87
C PRO A 274 3.86 21.85 15.59
#